data_AF-A0A4Q6AUT1-F1
#
_entry.id   AF-A0A4Q6AUT1-F1
#
_cell.length_a   1.000
_cell.length_b   1.000
_cell.length_c   1.000
_cell.angle_alpha   90.00
_cell.angle_beta   90.00
_cell.angle_gamma   90.00
#
_symmetry.space_group_name_H-M   'P 1'
#
loop_
_entity.id
_entity.type
_entity.pdbx_description
1 polymer ?
#
loop_
_entity_poly.entity_id
_entity_poly.type
_entity_poly.pdbx_seq_one_letter_code
_entity_poly.pdbx_strand_id
1 'polypeptide(L)'
;MKLFLPLLISFALLYTQAQSQTRTTIAALRTGSVSTTSTYFVTDEGREGVFFYDAKEAGADNGGTIVVNAGRRFKRLYSGELDVRWFGMKGDYNGTSGTDNAAAYKAAIAAAKKDEVIMVPLGSYYVNSNIEMPKVQTKKVNFVIYGDIYFGKGFGFIVEGQNQEFRSYGSIIGKNTGATTEAAFAAYTGVGLLLKNAYNSEVHVNEIRNFKYGIEQTGDKSGGAPDGSQFNKIFFTSVHSNYIQLRISIRGLTTSSGNWNNESFFYGGRLGRGNAGTYGSGGWYGIMFIRESSSNTKSVINGHMLYDITFDGLEVGIKATNADHCTFFGGGFTRQNVRKPLDLDPVGAVSTRFVGVTRLEE
;
A
#
# COMPACT_ATOMS: atom_id res chain seq x y z
N MET A 1 49.38 -19.82 -70.80
CA MET A 1 49.40 -20.28 -69.40
C MET A 1 49.13 -19.08 -68.52
N LYS A 2 48.34 -19.24 -67.44
CA LYS A 2 47.42 -18.26 -66.86
C LYS A 2 48.07 -17.02 -66.23
N LEU A 3 47.47 -15.86 -66.49
CA LEU A 3 47.69 -14.55 -65.86
C LEU A 3 47.16 -14.62 -64.41
N PHE A 4 48.00 -14.35 -63.41
CA PHE A 4 47.60 -14.30 -62.00
C PHE A 4 47.43 -12.83 -61.59
N LEU A 5 46.18 -12.42 -61.37
CA LEU A 5 45.79 -11.11 -60.86
C LEU A 5 45.69 -11.19 -59.33
N PRO A 6 46.43 -10.38 -58.54
CA PRO A 6 46.28 -10.40 -57.10
C PRO A 6 44.99 -9.68 -56.69
N LEU A 7 44.06 -10.43 -56.12
CA LEU A 7 42.83 -9.95 -55.51
C LEU A 7 43.19 -9.16 -54.24
N LEU A 8 43.09 -7.82 -54.29
CA LEU A 8 43.16 -6.97 -53.10
C LEU A 8 41.90 -7.20 -52.25
N ILE A 9 41.99 -8.07 -51.25
CA ILE A 9 40.96 -8.22 -50.22
C ILE A 9 41.08 -7.01 -49.28
N SER A 10 40.21 -6.03 -49.48
CA SER A 10 40.07 -4.89 -48.57
C SER A 10 39.39 -5.37 -47.29
N PHE A 11 40.18 -5.56 -46.22
CA PHE A 11 39.66 -5.77 -44.86
C PHE A 11 38.97 -4.47 -44.41
N ALA A 12 37.65 -4.42 -44.49
CA ALA A 12 36.88 -3.40 -43.79
C ALA A 12 37.01 -3.65 -42.29
N LEU A 13 37.87 -2.88 -41.60
CA LEU A 13 37.85 -2.81 -40.14
C LEU A 13 36.47 -2.30 -39.71
N LEU A 14 35.62 -3.21 -39.24
CA LEU A 14 34.42 -2.86 -38.49
C LEU A 14 34.87 -2.28 -37.14
N TYR A 15 35.07 -0.95 -37.10
CA TYR A 15 35.25 -0.21 -35.87
C TYR A 15 33.94 -0.28 -35.08
N THR A 16 33.87 -1.17 -34.10
CA THR A 16 32.86 -1.08 -33.06
C THR A 16 33.22 0.13 -32.21
N GLN A 17 32.53 1.25 -32.43
CA GLN A 17 32.67 2.40 -31.52
C GLN A 17 32.17 1.96 -30.15
N ALA A 18 33.09 1.75 -29.22
CA ALA A 18 32.77 1.65 -27.81
C ALA A 18 32.11 2.98 -27.41
N GLN A 19 30.81 2.94 -27.16
CA GLN A 19 30.08 4.07 -26.61
C GLN A 19 30.64 4.34 -25.21
N SER A 20 31.53 5.32 -25.08
CA SER A 20 32.09 5.72 -23.79
C SER A 20 30.98 6.27 -22.92
N GLN A 21 30.77 5.65 -21.77
CA GLN A 21 29.81 6.08 -20.76
C GLN A 21 30.46 7.08 -19.81
N THR A 22 29.87 8.26 -19.63
CA THR A 22 30.39 9.28 -18.71
C THR A 22 29.76 9.11 -17.33
N ARG A 23 30.58 8.91 -16.28
CA ARG A 23 30.08 8.87 -14.89
C ARG A 23 29.76 10.28 -14.40
N THR A 24 28.61 10.47 -13.76
CA THR A 24 28.12 11.77 -13.29
C THR A 24 27.18 11.61 -12.08
N THR A 25 26.70 12.72 -11.52
CA THR A 25 25.59 12.75 -10.55
C THR A 25 24.35 13.38 -11.20
N ILE A 26 23.16 13.24 -10.61
CA ILE A 26 21.94 13.93 -11.06
C ILE A 26 22.16 15.45 -11.06
N ALA A 27 22.80 15.99 -10.02
CA ALA A 27 23.09 17.42 -9.92
C ALA A 27 24.03 17.90 -11.05
N ALA A 28 25.08 17.13 -11.35
CA ALA A 28 26.00 17.43 -12.43
C ALA A 28 25.37 17.23 -13.81
N LEU A 29 24.50 16.23 -14.00
CA LEU A 29 23.75 16.05 -15.25
C LEU A 29 22.80 17.23 -15.51
N ARG A 30 22.22 17.82 -14.47
CA ARG A 30 21.28 18.95 -14.56
C ARG A 30 21.94 20.28 -14.95
N THR A 31 23.19 20.49 -14.53
CA THR A 31 23.85 21.81 -14.61
C THR A 31 25.18 21.81 -15.38
N GLY A 32 25.79 20.65 -15.59
CA GLY A 32 27.09 20.51 -16.23
C GLY A 32 27.05 20.60 -17.75
N SER A 33 28.22 20.61 -18.37
CA SER A 33 28.37 20.51 -19.83
C SER A 33 28.05 19.09 -20.29
N VAL A 34 26.92 18.94 -20.97
CA VAL A 34 26.41 17.64 -21.43
C VAL A 34 26.38 17.56 -22.96
N SER A 35 26.99 16.50 -23.50
CA SER A 35 26.80 15.99 -24.86
C SER A 35 25.43 15.32 -25.03
N THR A 36 24.82 15.50 -26.20
CA THR A 36 23.59 14.85 -26.65
C THR A 36 23.84 13.52 -27.37
N THR A 37 25.09 13.14 -27.63
CA THR A 37 25.47 11.89 -28.29
C THR A 37 26.04 10.84 -27.32
N SER A 38 26.34 11.23 -26.09
CA SER A 38 26.88 10.37 -25.04
C SER A 38 25.79 9.86 -24.10
N THR A 39 26.04 8.70 -23.49
CA THR A 39 25.26 8.21 -22.36
C THR A 39 25.95 8.55 -21.03
N TYR A 40 25.16 8.73 -19.99
CA TYR A 40 25.62 9.11 -18.66
C TYR A 40 25.28 8.03 -17.64
N PHE A 41 26.24 7.61 -16.84
CA PHE A 41 25.99 6.78 -15.67
C PHE A 41 25.86 7.67 -14.44
N VAL A 42 24.65 7.78 -13.91
CA VAL A 42 24.42 8.44 -12.62
C VAL A 42 24.97 7.56 -11.50
N THR A 43 25.64 8.19 -10.53
CA THR A 43 26.36 7.52 -9.42
C THR A 43 25.86 7.91 -8.03
N ASP A 44 24.83 8.76 -7.92
CA ASP A 44 24.18 9.04 -6.65
C ASP A 44 23.62 7.75 -6.04
N GLU A 45 23.92 7.52 -4.76
CA GLU A 45 23.51 6.31 -4.04
C GLU A 45 21.99 6.08 -4.14
N GLY A 46 21.61 4.87 -4.58
CA GLY A 46 20.21 4.47 -4.77
C GLY A 46 19.53 5.08 -6.00
N ARG A 47 20.22 5.92 -6.77
CA ARG A 47 19.71 6.56 -8.00
C ARG A 47 20.54 6.21 -9.22
N GLU A 48 21.42 5.23 -9.10
CA GLU A 48 22.35 4.82 -10.15
C GLU A 48 21.59 4.37 -11.39
N GLY A 49 22.19 4.55 -12.57
CA GLY A 49 21.61 4.10 -13.82
C GLY A 49 22.07 4.90 -15.02
N VAL A 50 21.75 4.38 -16.20
CA VAL A 50 22.11 5.00 -17.48
C VAL A 50 21.05 6.02 -17.88
N PHE A 51 21.49 7.19 -18.32
CA PHE A 51 20.67 8.23 -18.93
C PHE A 51 21.18 8.54 -20.33
N PHE A 52 20.27 8.83 -21.24
CA PHE A 52 20.59 9.25 -22.60
C PHE A 52 19.72 10.45 -23.00
N TYR A 53 20.23 11.29 -23.89
CA TYR A 53 19.46 12.39 -24.43
C TYR A 53 18.36 11.88 -25.36
N ASP A 54 17.13 12.31 -25.13
CA ASP A 54 15.99 12.02 -26.01
C ASP A 54 15.36 13.33 -26.48
N ALA A 55 15.54 13.66 -27.76
CA ALA A 55 15.01 14.89 -28.36
C ALA A 55 13.47 14.92 -28.44
N LYS A 56 12.81 13.76 -28.34
CA LYS A 56 11.33 13.64 -28.37
C LYS A 56 10.73 13.66 -26.98
N GLU A 57 11.55 13.55 -25.93
CA GLU A 57 11.07 13.58 -24.55
C GLU A 57 10.62 14.99 -24.17
N ALA A 58 9.39 15.09 -23.67
CA ALA A 58 8.72 16.34 -23.33
C ALA A 58 8.40 16.47 -21.83
N GLY A 59 8.64 15.41 -21.04
CA GLY A 59 8.40 15.42 -19.61
C GLY A 59 9.24 16.46 -18.86
N ALA A 60 8.70 16.91 -17.71
CA ALA A 60 9.40 17.79 -16.80
C ALA A 60 10.54 17.05 -16.06
N ASP A 61 11.51 17.81 -15.54
CA ASP A 61 12.52 17.26 -14.64
C ASP A 61 11.82 16.70 -13.39
N ASN A 62 12.03 15.42 -13.13
CA ASN A 62 11.55 14.75 -11.92
C ASN A 62 12.69 14.17 -11.09
N GLY A 63 13.94 14.38 -11.51
CA GLY A 63 15.16 13.85 -10.91
C GLY A 63 15.31 12.32 -10.91
N GLY A 64 14.29 11.57 -11.32
CA GLY A 64 14.27 10.11 -11.28
C GLY A 64 14.40 9.51 -12.66
N THR A 65 13.38 9.66 -13.50
CA THR A 65 13.34 9.11 -14.86
C THR A 65 13.66 10.15 -15.93
N ILE A 66 13.52 11.44 -15.63
CA ILE A 66 13.83 12.55 -16.52
C ILE A 66 14.63 13.61 -15.77
N VAL A 67 15.77 14.00 -16.33
CA VAL A 67 16.61 15.12 -15.87
C VAL A 67 16.70 16.15 -17.00
N VAL A 68 16.48 17.43 -16.69
CA VAL A 68 16.51 18.50 -17.69
C VAL A 68 17.74 19.37 -17.50
N ASN A 69 18.52 19.55 -18.57
CA ASN A 69 19.68 20.44 -18.60
C ASN A 69 19.50 21.46 -19.72
N ALA A 70 19.30 22.75 -19.37
CA ALA A 70 19.11 23.84 -20.33
C ALA A 70 18.13 23.51 -21.48
N GLY A 71 17.01 22.84 -21.16
CA GLY A 71 16.00 22.40 -22.13
C GLY A 71 16.31 21.08 -22.85
N ARG A 72 17.43 20.43 -22.59
CA ARG A 72 17.71 19.06 -23.06
C ARG A 72 17.17 18.05 -22.05
N ARG A 73 16.43 17.05 -22.51
CA ARG A 73 15.84 16.00 -21.66
C ARG A 73 16.70 14.76 -21.72
N PHE A 74 17.16 14.31 -20.57
CA PHE A 74 17.88 13.06 -20.39
C PHE A 74 16.95 12.06 -19.73
N LYS A 75 16.71 10.96 -20.43
CA LYS A 75 15.79 9.91 -20.01
C LYS A 75 16.57 8.73 -19.42
N ARG A 76 16.10 8.23 -18.29
CA ARG A 76 16.63 7.00 -17.68
C ARG A 76 16.34 5.82 -18.60
N LEU A 77 17.35 5.03 -18.91
CA LEU A 77 17.21 3.72 -19.55
C LEU A 77 16.92 2.68 -18.46
N TYR A 78 15.69 2.18 -18.44
CA TYR A 78 15.26 1.13 -17.52
C TYR A 78 14.18 0.27 -18.18
N SER A 79 14.01 -0.95 -17.66
CA SER A 79 12.91 -1.86 -17.97
C SER A 79 12.36 -2.44 -16.67
N GLY A 80 11.11 -2.88 -16.69
CA GLY A 80 10.44 -3.42 -15.50
C GLY A 80 9.87 -2.33 -14.59
N GLU A 81 10.05 -2.51 -13.29
CA GLU A 81 9.42 -1.71 -12.23
C GLU A 81 10.10 -0.36 -12.03
N LEU A 82 9.34 0.63 -11.56
CA LEU A 82 9.82 1.95 -11.21
C LEU A 82 10.32 1.95 -9.75
N ASP A 83 11.64 1.99 -9.57
CA ASP A 83 12.26 2.01 -8.23
C ASP A 83 12.12 3.39 -7.58
N VAL A 84 11.47 3.43 -6.41
CA VAL A 84 11.26 4.68 -5.64
C VAL A 84 12.55 5.37 -5.22
N ARG A 85 13.67 4.63 -5.08
CA ARG A 85 14.96 5.21 -4.68
C ARG A 85 15.47 6.19 -5.72
N TRP A 86 15.12 6.02 -7.00
CA TRP A 86 15.47 6.96 -8.08
C TRP A 86 14.95 8.39 -7.82
N PHE A 87 13.88 8.52 -7.03
CA PHE A 87 13.26 9.78 -6.64
C PHE A 87 13.75 10.31 -5.30
N GLY A 88 14.79 9.70 -4.71
CA GLY A 88 15.43 10.13 -3.47
C GLY A 88 14.91 9.43 -2.22
N MET A 89 14.16 8.33 -2.35
CA MET A 89 13.70 7.54 -1.21
C MET A 89 14.89 6.83 -0.54
N LYS A 90 15.02 6.96 0.79
CA LYS A 90 16.10 6.40 1.60
C LYS A 90 15.54 5.48 2.69
N GLY A 91 16.09 4.26 2.75
CA GLY A 91 15.73 3.24 3.73
C GLY A 91 16.58 3.34 5.01
N ASP A 92 16.70 4.55 5.58
CA ASP A 92 17.62 4.88 6.68
C ASP A 92 16.92 5.03 8.04
N TYR A 93 15.66 4.63 8.17
CA TYR A 93 14.94 4.73 9.43
C TYR A 93 15.47 3.73 10.46
N ASN A 94 15.87 4.23 11.63
CA ASN A 94 16.48 3.42 12.70
C ASN A 94 15.55 3.18 13.91
N GLY A 95 14.25 3.43 13.75
CA GLY A 95 13.28 3.37 14.85
C GLY A 95 13.02 4.70 15.55
N THR A 96 13.93 5.69 15.41
CA THR A 96 13.81 7.02 16.05
C THR A 96 13.87 8.14 15.03
N SER A 97 14.86 8.10 14.13
CA SER A 97 15.12 9.09 13.09
C SER A 97 15.31 8.41 11.73
N GLY A 98 15.01 9.15 10.66
CA GLY A 98 15.21 8.73 9.27
C GLY A 98 14.71 9.82 8.33
N THR A 99 15.03 9.67 7.05
CA THR A 99 14.55 10.57 6.00
C THR A 99 13.04 10.43 5.84
N ASP A 100 12.30 11.55 5.77
CA ASP A 100 10.88 11.52 5.38
C ASP A 100 10.75 11.30 3.87
N ASN A 101 10.23 10.15 3.49
CA ASN A 101 10.15 9.69 2.11
C ASN A 101 8.86 10.09 1.39
N ALA A 102 7.97 10.86 2.04
CA ALA A 102 6.69 11.27 1.45
C ALA A 102 6.84 11.94 0.07
N ALA A 103 7.82 12.85 -0.08
CA ALA A 103 8.06 13.56 -1.33
C ALA A 103 8.56 12.63 -2.44
N ALA A 104 9.49 11.73 -2.12
CA ALA A 104 10.03 10.76 -3.07
C ALA A 104 8.94 9.79 -3.56
N TYR A 105 8.07 9.34 -2.65
CA TYR A 105 6.94 8.47 -2.99
C TYR A 105 5.97 9.17 -3.96
N LYS A 106 5.59 10.41 -3.66
CA LYS A 106 4.70 11.22 -4.53
C LYS A 106 5.34 11.50 -5.89
N ALA A 107 6.66 11.73 -5.93
CA ALA A 107 7.39 11.91 -7.17
C ALA A 107 7.41 10.64 -8.03
N ALA A 108 7.61 9.46 -7.42
CA ALA A 108 7.52 8.18 -8.10
C ALA A 108 6.11 7.94 -8.67
N ILE A 109 5.06 8.19 -7.88
CA ILE A 109 3.65 8.11 -8.33
C ILE A 109 3.38 9.04 -9.50
N ALA A 110 3.87 10.28 -9.45
CA ALA A 110 3.70 11.25 -10.52
C ALA A 110 4.41 10.80 -11.81
N ALA A 111 5.62 10.25 -11.69
CA ALA A 111 6.45 9.80 -12.81
C ALA A 111 6.00 8.46 -13.42
N ALA A 112 5.32 7.61 -12.65
CA ALA A 112 4.85 6.32 -13.13
C ALA A 112 3.92 6.45 -14.34
N LYS A 113 4.06 5.55 -15.30
CA LYS A 113 3.14 5.40 -16.44
C LYS A 113 1.90 4.66 -15.98
N LYS A 114 0.86 4.70 -16.83
CA LYS A 114 -0.34 3.90 -16.61
C LYS A 114 0.04 2.41 -16.55
N ASP A 115 -0.47 1.71 -15.55
CA ASP A 115 -0.26 0.30 -15.24
C ASP A 115 1.20 -0.07 -14.87
N GLU A 116 2.07 0.93 -14.63
CA GLU A 116 3.43 0.69 -14.16
C GLU A 116 3.43 0.30 -12.68
N VAL A 117 4.34 -0.61 -12.32
CA VAL A 117 4.57 -1.05 -10.95
C VAL A 117 5.56 -0.12 -10.30
N ILE A 118 5.19 0.47 -9.16
CA ILE A 118 6.08 1.21 -8.28
C ILE A 118 6.62 0.24 -7.25
N MET A 119 7.94 0.04 -7.25
CA MET A 119 8.61 -0.89 -6.35
C MET A 119 9.33 -0.13 -5.23
N VAL A 120 9.04 -0.53 -3.99
CA VAL A 120 9.80 -0.11 -2.80
C VAL A 120 10.70 -1.27 -2.38
N PRO A 121 12.04 -1.14 -2.44
CA PRO A 121 12.93 -2.24 -2.15
C PRO A 121 12.99 -2.52 -0.64
N LEU A 122 13.73 -3.56 -0.25
CA LEU A 122 14.03 -3.84 1.15
C LEU A 122 14.73 -2.64 1.82
N GLY A 123 14.33 -2.34 3.05
CA GLY A 123 14.83 -1.21 3.82
C GLY A 123 13.82 -0.80 4.90
N SER A 124 14.19 0.18 5.73
CA SER A 124 13.28 0.79 6.71
C SER A 124 13.02 2.24 6.32
N TYR A 125 11.80 2.56 5.91
CA TYR A 125 11.45 3.85 5.34
C TYR A 125 10.49 4.61 6.24
N TYR A 126 10.82 5.84 6.58
CA TYR A 126 9.92 6.73 7.32
C TYR A 126 9.08 7.58 6.36
N VAL A 127 7.79 7.76 6.68
CA VAL A 127 6.86 8.60 5.92
C VAL A 127 5.98 9.40 6.88
N ASN A 128 5.96 10.72 6.74
CA ASN A 128 5.17 11.62 7.61
C ASN A 128 3.97 12.27 6.88
N SER A 129 3.34 11.53 5.98
CA SER A 129 2.06 11.91 5.35
C SER A 129 1.31 10.67 4.85
N ASN A 130 0.04 10.81 4.50
CA ASN A 130 -0.64 9.76 3.75
C ASN A 130 0.01 9.53 2.38
N ILE A 131 0.03 8.26 1.95
CA ILE A 131 0.37 7.88 0.59
C ILE A 131 -0.90 7.38 -0.10
N GLU A 132 -1.36 8.16 -1.06
CA GLU A 132 -2.59 7.90 -1.81
C GLU A 132 -2.24 7.27 -3.16
N MET A 133 -2.84 6.12 -3.46
CA MET A 133 -2.82 5.59 -4.81
C MET A 133 -3.69 6.47 -5.72
N PRO A 134 -3.22 6.85 -6.92
CA PRO A 134 -4.07 7.54 -7.87
C PRO A 134 -5.29 6.69 -8.24
N LYS A 135 -6.41 7.36 -8.46
CA LYS A 135 -7.63 6.72 -8.96
C LYS A 135 -7.39 6.22 -10.38
N VAL A 136 -7.93 5.05 -10.71
CA VAL A 136 -7.77 4.42 -12.03
C VAL A 136 -8.29 5.30 -13.18
N GLN A 137 -9.31 6.13 -12.94
CA GLN A 137 -9.82 7.09 -13.93
C GLN A 137 -8.78 8.16 -14.32
N THR A 138 -7.85 8.48 -13.41
CA THR A 138 -6.75 9.39 -13.68
C THR A 138 -5.54 8.63 -14.21
N LYS A 139 -5.06 7.65 -13.45
CA LYS A 139 -3.89 6.83 -13.80
C LYS A 139 -3.78 5.62 -12.88
N LYS A 140 -4.06 4.43 -13.39
CA LYS A 140 -3.77 3.20 -12.63
C LYS A 140 -2.25 3.04 -12.46
N VAL A 141 -1.82 2.72 -11.25
CA VAL A 141 -0.46 2.29 -10.91
C VAL A 141 -0.58 1.15 -9.89
N ASN A 142 0.39 0.27 -9.84
CA ASN A 142 0.40 -0.86 -8.91
C ASN A 142 1.55 -0.67 -7.90
N PHE A 143 1.36 -1.06 -6.65
CA PHE A 143 2.43 -0.99 -5.64
C PHE A 143 2.95 -2.38 -5.30
N VAL A 144 4.27 -2.51 -5.25
CA VAL A 144 4.97 -3.68 -4.72
C VAL A 144 6.00 -3.21 -3.70
N ILE A 145 5.77 -3.49 -2.42
CA ILE A 145 6.56 -2.96 -1.30
C ILE A 145 7.26 -4.12 -0.59
N TYR A 146 8.57 -4.20 -0.69
CA TYR A 146 9.38 -5.20 0.02
C TYR A 146 9.88 -4.69 1.38
N GLY A 147 10.16 -3.40 1.51
CA GLY A 147 10.66 -2.80 2.77
C GLY A 147 9.58 -2.49 3.79
N ASP A 148 10.02 -2.20 5.01
CA ASP A 148 9.16 -1.77 6.11
C ASP A 148 8.86 -0.27 5.99
N ILE A 149 7.58 0.08 6.14
CA ILE A 149 7.10 1.46 6.06
C ILE A 149 6.63 1.92 7.43
N TYR A 150 7.32 2.92 7.98
CA TYR A 150 7.03 3.53 9.27
C TYR A 150 6.31 4.86 9.06
N PHE A 151 5.04 4.93 9.46
CA PHE A 151 4.23 6.14 9.35
C PHE A 151 4.30 7.00 10.61
N GLY A 152 4.33 8.31 10.41
CA GLY A 152 3.96 9.29 11.43
C GLY A 152 2.56 9.05 11.99
N LYS A 153 2.28 9.55 13.20
CA LYS A 153 0.95 9.39 13.82
C LYS A 153 -0.13 10.00 12.93
N GLY A 154 -1.22 9.25 12.71
CA GLY A 154 -2.35 9.71 11.91
C GLY A 154 -2.26 9.41 10.41
N PHE A 155 -1.13 8.88 9.92
CA PHE A 155 -0.92 8.62 8.50
C PHE A 155 -0.93 7.13 8.14
N GLY A 156 -1.13 6.82 6.86
CA GLY A 156 -1.00 5.48 6.30
C GLY A 156 -1.20 5.45 4.78
N PHE A 157 -1.50 4.27 4.25
CA PHE A 157 -1.84 4.11 2.84
C PHE A 157 -3.34 4.30 2.59
N ILE A 158 -3.66 4.91 1.45
CA ILE A 158 -5.03 5.08 0.98
C ILE A 158 -5.16 4.48 -0.42
N VAL A 159 -6.04 3.49 -0.54
CA VAL A 159 -6.43 2.85 -1.79
C VAL A 159 -7.88 3.24 -2.07
N GLU A 160 -8.08 4.02 -3.14
CA GLU A 160 -9.41 4.52 -3.51
C GLU A 160 -9.76 4.22 -4.97
N GLY A 161 -11.03 3.93 -5.22
CA GLY A 161 -11.58 3.67 -6.55
C GLY A 161 -11.49 2.20 -6.97
N GLN A 162 -11.53 1.96 -8.28
CA GLN A 162 -11.80 0.62 -8.83
C GLN A 162 -10.53 -0.08 -9.31
N ASN A 163 -10.49 -1.41 -9.26
CA ASN A 163 -9.45 -2.25 -9.89
C ASN A 163 -8.01 -1.93 -9.46
N GLN A 164 -7.81 -1.54 -8.20
CA GLN A 164 -6.49 -1.23 -7.65
C GLN A 164 -5.74 -2.53 -7.29
N GLU A 165 -4.42 -2.47 -7.36
CA GLU A 165 -3.54 -3.56 -6.93
C GLU A 165 -2.45 -3.03 -5.99
N PHE A 166 -2.49 -3.50 -4.75
CA PHE A 166 -1.57 -3.10 -3.70
C PHE A 166 -0.93 -4.33 -3.06
N ARG A 167 0.39 -4.43 -3.08
CA ARG A 167 1.13 -5.54 -2.45
C ARG A 167 2.20 -5.00 -1.54
N SER A 168 2.15 -5.36 -0.27
CA SER A 168 3.17 -5.05 0.73
C SER A 168 3.62 -6.33 1.42
N TYR A 169 4.85 -6.72 1.13
CA TYR A 169 5.55 -7.86 1.72
C TYR A 169 6.34 -7.46 2.97
N GLY A 170 6.69 -6.19 3.12
CA GLY A 170 7.22 -5.63 4.38
C GLY A 170 6.11 -5.27 5.38
N SER A 171 6.50 -4.73 6.53
CA SER A 171 5.57 -4.31 7.59
C SER A 171 5.11 -2.87 7.40
N ILE A 172 3.83 -2.59 7.65
CA ILE A 172 3.24 -1.25 7.74
C ILE A 172 3.07 -0.90 9.22
N ILE A 173 3.81 0.10 9.70
CA ILE A 173 3.97 0.34 11.14
C ILE A 173 3.64 1.80 11.46
N GLY A 174 2.66 2.02 12.35
CA GLY A 174 2.35 3.35 12.87
C GLY A 174 3.24 3.74 14.04
N LYS A 175 3.30 5.05 14.34
CA LYS A 175 4.04 5.60 15.49
C LYS A 175 3.29 5.57 16.83
N ASN A 176 2.13 4.91 16.91
CA ASN A 176 1.47 4.72 18.21
C ASN A 176 2.18 3.61 18.99
N THR A 177 2.39 3.76 20.30
CA THR A 177 3.08 2.75 21.12
C THR A 177 2.57 2.76 22.56
N GLY A 178 2.80 1.65 23.27
CA GLY A 178 2.63 1.59 24.72
C GLY A 178 1.20 1.43 25.25
N ALA A 179 0.19 1.30 24.39
CA ALA A 179 -1.17 1.05 24.86
C ALA A 179 -1.32 -0.35 25.46
N THR A 180 -1.90 -0.41 26.66
CA THR A 180 -2.27 -1.64 27.37
C THR A 180 -3.72 -1.62 27.87
N THR A 181 -4.45 -0.52 27.65
CA THR A 181 -5.84 -0.31 28.08
C THR A 181 -6.70 0.16 26.91
N GLU A 182 -8.03 0.03 27.03
CA GLU A 182 -8.97 0.49 26.00
C GLU A 182 -8.77 1.96 25.68
N ALA A 183 -8.74 2.80 26.72
CA ALA A 183 -8.59 4.25 26.56
C ALA A 183 -7.28 4.61 25.85
N ALA A 184 -6.19 3.90 26.14
CA ALA A 184 -4.91 4.13 25.48
C ALA A 184 -4.95 3.71 24.00
N PHE A 185 -5.54 2.56 23.67
CA PHE A 185 -5.73 2.15 22.28
C PHE A 185 -6.70 3.09 21.54
N ALA A 186 -7.81 3.47 22.14
CA ALA A 186 -8.81 4.36 21.55
C ALA A 186 -8.23 5.74 21.21
N ALA A 187 -7.19 6.18 21.96
CA ALA A 187 -6.43 7.40 21.71
C ALA A 187 -5.43 7.29 20.55
N TYR A 188 -5.14 6.09 20.04
CA TYR A 188 -4.36 5.93 18.82
C TYR A 188 -5.05 6.65 17.66
N THR A 189 -4.25 7.10 16.69
CA THR A 189 -4.74 7.78 15.49
C THR A 189 -4.25 7.07 14.23
N GLY A 190 -4.90 7.38 13.10
CA GLY A 190 -4.51 6.89 11.78
C GLY A 190 -5.04 5.50 11.44
N VAL A 191 -4.93 5.18 10.17
CA VAL A 191 -5.29 3.89 9.58
C VAL A 191 -4.07 3.38 8.84
N GLY A 192 -3.63 2.14 9.08
CA GLY A 192 -2.47 1.59 8.38
C GLY A 192 -2.73 1.46 6.89
N LEU A 193 -3.87 0.86 6.53
CA LEU A 193 -4.36 0.75 5.17
C LEU A 193 -5.86 1.07 5.09
N LEU A 194 -6.19 2.16 4.39
CA LEU A 194 -7.57 2.58 4.14
C LEU A 194 -8.00 2.21 2.71
N LEU A 195 -8.94 1.29 2.58
CA LEU A 195 -9.69 1.00 1.36
C LEU A 195 -10.94 1.89 1.34
N LYS A 196 -10.82 3.07 0.75
CA LYS A 196 -11.89 4.07 0.69
C LYS A 196 -12.60 3.97 -0.65
N ASN A 197 -13.90 3.67 -0.66
CA ASN A 197 -14.68 3.50 -1.88
C ASN A 197 -13.97 2.59 -2.90
N ALA A 198 -13.34 1.53 -2.38
CA ALA A 198 -12.53 0.62 -3.17
C ALA A 198 -13.42 -0.44 -3.80
N TYR A 199 -13.28 -0.67 -5.11
CA TYR A 199 -14.15 -1.61 -5.82
C TYR A 199 -13.32 -2.59 -6.65
N ASN A 200 -13.61 -3.89 -6.55
CA ASN A 200 -12.92 -4.94 -7.31
C ASN A 200 -11.38 -4.83 -7.24
N SER A 201 -10.86 -4.46 -6.08
CA SER A 201 -9.42 -4.27 -5.85
C SER A 201 -8.80 -5.46 -5.14
N GLU A 202 -7.52 -5.70 -5.38
CA GLU A 202 -6.76 -6.77 -4.74
C GLU A 202 -5.63 -6.20 -3.89
N VAL A 203 -5.61 -6.60 -2.61
CA VAL A 203 -4.67 -6.11 -1.61
C VAL A 203 -4.00 -7.28 -0.93
N HIS A 204 -2.67 -7.27 -0.90
CA HIS A 204 -1.84 -8.19 -0.12
C HIS A 204 -1.01 -7.40 0.88
N VAL A 205 -1.09 -7.76 2.16
CA VAL A 205 -0.26 -7.15 3.21
C VAL A 205 0.38 -8.21 4.10
N ASN A 206 1.64 -8.04 4.46
CA ASN A 206 2.29 -8.94 5.41
C ASN A 206 1.84 -8.61 6.84
N GLU A 207 2.31 -7.50 7.39
CA GLU A 207 2.05 -7.10 8.77
C GLU A 207 1.55 -5.65 8.85
N ILE A 208 0.52 -5.40 9.67
CA ILE A 208 0.09 -4.02 9.99
C ILE A 208 -0.06 -3.85 11.51
N ARG A 209 0.59 -2.82 12.07
CA ARG A 209 0.52 -2.55 13.52
C ARG A 209 0.65 -1.09 13.92
N ASN A 210 0.23 -0.80 15.15
CA ASN A 210 0.40 0.50 15.81
C ASN A 210 -0.42 1.66 15.20
N PHE A 211 -1.64 1.38 14.76
CA PHE A 211 -2.62 2.37 14.27
C PHE A 211 -3.88 2.37 15.12
N LYS A 212 -4.74 3.39 14.95
CA LYS A 212 -6.12 3.26 15.44
C LYS A 212 -6.78 2.07 14.76
N TYR A 213 -6.73 2.04 13.43
CA TYR A 213 -7.29 0.94 12.65
C TYR A 213 -6.18 0.31 11.80
N GLY A 214 -6.02 -1.01 11.85
CA GLY A 214 -5.03 -1.70 11.01
C GLY A 214 -5.41 -1.59 9.54
N ILE A 215 -6.48 -2.29 9.17
CA ILE A 215 -7.13 -2.17 7.85
C ILE A 215 -8.52 -1.57 8.08
N GLU A 216 -8.87 -0.54 7.32
CA GLU A 216 -10.25 -0.04 7.24
C GLU A 216 -10.75 -0.16 5.80
N GLN A 217 -11.86 -0.86 5.59
CA GLN A 217 -12.65 -0.75 4.37
C GLN A 217 -13.89 0.10 4.64
N THR A 218 -14.13 1.13 3.83
CA THR A 218 -15.27 2.02 4.05
C THR A 218 -15.94 2.48 2.77
N GLY A 219 -17.27 2.55 2.81
CA GLY A 219 -18.03 3.48 1.95
C GLY A 219 -18.04 4.85 2.61
N ASP A 220 -17.46 5.85 1.97
CA ASP A 220 -17.24 7.18 2.54
C ASP A 220 -17.36 8.28 1.49
N LYS A 221 -18.49 8.97 1.54
CA LYS A 221 -18.75 10.17 0.76
C LYS A 221 -19.67 11.10 1.51
N SER A 222 -19.40 12.40 1.35
CA SER A 222 -20.27 13.46 1.84
C SER A 222 -20.66 14.34 0.66
N GLY A 223 -21.97 14.51 0.45
CA GLY A 223 -22.55 15.20 -0.70
C GLY A 223 -22.61 14.36 -1.98
N GLY A 224 -23.51 14.75 -2.87
CA GLY A 224 -23.71 14.10 -4.17
C GLY A 224 -24.26 12.67 -4.09
N ALA A 225 -24.12 11.94 -5.20
CA ALA A 225 -24.52 10.53 -5.30
C ALA A 225 -23.64 9.66 -4.40
N PRO A 226 -24.18 8.63 -3.71
CA PRO A 226 -23.38 7.82 -2.83
C PRO A 226 -22.28 7.03 -3.55
N ASP A 227 -21.36 6.54 -2.75
CA ASP A 227 -20.19 5.78 -3.16
C ASP A 227 -19.93 4.67 -2.14
N GLY A 228 -19.12 3.67 -2.51
CA GLY A 228 -18.98 2.52 -1.65
C GLY A 228 -17.83 1.59 -1.99
N SER A 229 -17.64 0.63 -1.10
CA SER A 229 -16.61 -0.40 -1.25
C SER A 229 -17.23 -1.76 -1.53
N GLN A 230 -16.76 -2.48 -2.56
CA GLN A 230 -17.35 -3.76 -2.95
C GLN A 230 -16.36 -4.68 -3.67
N PHE A 231 -16.54 -6.00 -3.55
CA PHE A 231 -15.80 -7.02 -4.31
C PHE A 231 -14.28 -6.98 -4.16
N ASN A 232 -13.77 -6.41 -3.07
CA ASN A 232 -12.33 -6.39 -2.84
C ASN A 232 -11.86 -7.75 -2.33
N LYS A 233 -10.62 -8.11 -2.66
CA LYS A 233 -9.92 -9.27 -2.08
C LYS A 233 -8.75 -8.77 -1.24
N ILE A 234 -8.79 -9.07 0.05
CA ILE A 234 -7.80 -8.61 1.02
C ILE A 234 -7.13 -9.83 1.64
N PHE A 235 -5.83 -9.97 1.40
CA PHE A 235 -4.97 -11.01 1.94
C PHE A 235 -4.07 -10.37 3.00
N PHE A 236 -4.00 -10.97 4.18
CA PHE A 236 -3.08 -10.50 5.22
C PHE A 236 -2.43 -11.65 6.00
N THR A 237 -1.19 -11.45 6.45
CA THR A 237 -0.53 -12.42 7.35
C THR A 237 -0.79 -12.07 8.81
N SER A 238 -0.64 -10.81 9.22
CA SER A 238 -0.95 -10.39 10.59
C SER A 238 -1.36 -8.92 10.71
N VAL A 239 -2.38 -8.65 11.52
CA VAL A 239 -2.80 -7.28 11.87
C VAL A 239 -3.00 -7.21 13.37
N HIS A 240 -2.16 -6.44 14.07
CA HIS A 240 -2.12 -6.46 15.53
C HIS A 240 -1.65 -5.15 16.15
N SER A 241 -1.79 -5.01 17.46
CA SER A 241 -1.41 -3.82 18.23
C SER A 241 -2.06 -2.54 17.70
N ASN A 242 -3.24 -2.68 17.11
CA ASN A 242 -4.12 -1.58 16.73
C ASN A 242 -5.31 -1.52 17.71
N TYR A 243 -6.04 -0.41 17.74
CA TYR A 243 -7.31 -0.40 18.48
C TYR A 243 -8.33 -1.35 17.87
N ILE A 244 -8.49 -1.30 16.53
CA ILE A 244 -9.29 -2.25 15.75
C ILE A 244 -8.39 -2.84 14.66
N GLN A 245 -8.34 -4.17 14.53
CA GLN A 245 -7.48 -4.79 13.52
C GLN A 245 -8.10 -4.63 12.13
N LEU A 246 -9.34 -5.10 11.94
CA LEU A 246 -10.12 -4.91 10.72
C LEU A 246 -11.39 -4.11 11.03
N ARG A 247 -11.53 -2.96 10.40
CA ARG A 247 -12.72 -2.11 10.51
C ARG A 247 -13.45 -2.09 9.18
N ILE A 248 -14.71 -2.51 9.18
CA ILE A 248 -15.58 -2.47 8.01
C ILE A 248 -16.68 -1.47 8.34
N SER A 249 -16.70 -0.35 7.64
CA SER A 249 -17.59 0.76 8.00
C SER A 249 -18.33 1.39 6.83
N ILE A 250 -19.37 2.16 7.19
CA ILE A 250 -20.01 3.11 6.29
C ILE A 250 -20.12 4.44 7.03
N ARG A 251 -19.76 5.54 6.35
CA ARG A 251 -19.81 6.90 6.91
C ARG A 251 -20.20 7.93 5.87
N GLY A 252 -20.54 9.15 6.31
CA GLY A 252 -20.86 10.28 5.45
C GLY A 252 -22.32 10.38 4.99
N LEU A 253 -22.73 11.61 4.64
CA LEU A 253 -24.11 11.99 4.29
C LEU A 253 -24.25 12.23 2.78
N THR A 254 -25.17 11.53 2.10
CA THR A 254 -25.35 11.64 0.62
C THR A 254 -26.82 11.85 0.22
N THR A 255 -27.10 12.08 -1.07
CA THR A 255 -28.46 12.46 -1.53
C THR A 255 -29.47 11.31 -1.63
N SER A 256 -29.05 10.04 -1.61
CA SER A 256 -29.93 8.86 -1.70
C SER A 256 -29.77 7.90 -0.50
N SER A 257 -29.97 6.58 -0.66
CA SER A 257 -29.96 5.54 0.39
C SER A 257 -28.67 5.42 1.23
N GLY A 258 -27.71 6.32 1.03
CA GLY A 258 -26.41 6.37 1.68
C GLY A 258 -25.33 5.59 0.97
N ASN A 259 -24.12 5.71 1.50
CA ASN A 259 -22.95 4.94 1.05
C ASN A 259 -23.14 3.45 1.35
N TRP A 260 -22.34 2.60 0.70
CA TRP A 260 -22.43 1.14 0.85
C TRP A 260 -21.06 0.50 1.09
N ASN A 261 -21.06 -0.67 1.71
CA ASN A 261 -19.86 -1.47 1.93
C ASN A 261 -20.24 -2.95 1.98
N ASN A 262 -19.97 -3.70 0.90
CA ASN A 262 -20.54 -5.02 0.72
C ASN A 262 -19.59 -6.01 0.01
N GLU A 263 -19.90 -7.31 0.16
CA GLU A 263 -19.40 -8.39 -0.70
C GLU A 263 -17.89 -8.43 -0.95
N SER A 264 -17.09 -8.13 0.08
CA SER A 264 -15.63 -8.24 0.01
C SER A 264 -15.14 -9.49 0.71
N PHE A 265 -13.97 -9.95 0.28
CA PHE A 265 -13.36 -11.21 0.69
C PHE A 265 -12.08 -10.92 1.48
N PHE A 266 -12.02 -11.45 2.70
CA PHE A 266 -10.87 -11.33 3.59
C PHE A 266 -10.25 -12.70 3.79
N TYR A 267 -8.96 -12.82 3.57
CA TYR A 267 -8.26 -14.10 3.57
C TYR A 267 -7.14 -14.12 4.62
N GLY A 268 -7.31 -15.06 5.54
CA GLY A 268 -6.29 -15.62 6.41
C GLY A 268 -5.85 -14.73 7.55
N GLY A 269 -4.66 -15.07 8.05
CA GLY A 269 -3.89 -14.24 8.96
C GLY A 269 -4.31 -14.31 10.42
N ARG A 270 -3.48 -13.65 11.24
CA ARG A 270 -3.67 -13.53 12.69
C ARG A 270 -4.06 -12.09 13.02
N LEU A 271 -5.22 -11.93 13.65
CA LEU A 271 -5.69 -10.69 14.22
C LEU A 271 -5.34 -10.63 15.71
N GLY A 272 -4.68 -9.54 16.08
CA GLY A 272 -4.03 -9.42 17.38
C GLY A 272 -2.74 -10.26 17.44
N ARG A 273 -2.09 -10.21 18.59
CA ARG A 273 -0.84 -10.94 18.88
C ARG A 273 -0.51 -10.91 20.38
N GLY A 274 -1.53 -10.95 21.22
CA GLY A 274 -1.31 -10.78 22.65
C GLY A 274 -0.68 -12.01 23.29
N ASN A 275 -0.21 -11.80 24.52
CA ASN A 275 0.27 -12.89 25.36
C ASN A 275 -0.91 -13.59 26.03
N ALA A 276 -0.73 -14.88 26.31
CA ALA A 276 -1.77 -15.64 26.99
C ALA A 276 -2.12 -15.04 28.36
N GLY A 277 -3.42 -14.98 28.66
CA GLY A 277 -3.94 -14.41 29.90
C GLY A 277 -3.92 -12.88 29.98
N THR A 278 -3.43 -12.17 28.95
CA THR A 278 -3.46 -10.69 28.90
C THR A 278 -4.37 -10.20 27.77
N TYR A 279 -5.66 -10.10 28.06
CA TYR A 279 -6.66 -9.58 27.13
C TYR A 279 -6.34 -8.14 26.71
N GLY A 280 -6.58 -7.81 25.44
CA GLY A 280 -6.35 -6.48 24.89
C GLY A 280 -4.88 -6.17 24.54
N SER A 281 -3.91 -7.00 24.92
CA SER A 281 -2.48 -6.75 24.67
C SER A 281 -2.10 -6.78 23.18
N GLY A 282 -2.86 -7.53 22.38
CA GLY A 282 -2.74 -7.57 20.92
C GLY A 282 -3.57 -6.51 20.20
N GLY A 283 -4.26 -5.64 20.93
CA GLY A 283 -5.28 -4.73 20.40
C GLY A 283 -6.65 -5.00 21.01
N TRP A 284 -7.61 -4.09 20.83
CA TRP A 284 -8.87 -4.18 21.57
C TRP A 284 -9.93 -4.98 20.81
N TYR A 285 -10.20 -4.62 19.56
CA TYR A 285 -11.16 -5.29 18.69
C TYR A 285 -10.45 -6.03 17.56
N GLY A 286 -10.85 -7.27 17.28
CA GLY A 286 -10.40 -8.02 16.10
C GLY A 286 -11.04 -7.46 14.84
N ILE A 287 -12.33 -7.74 14.65
CA ILE A 287 -13.12 -7.28 13.51
C ILE A 287 -14.29 -6.46 14.02
N MET A 288 -14.50 -5.28 13.43
CA MET A 288 -15.61 -4.41 13.78
C MET A 288 -16.41 -3.98 12.56
N PHE A 289 -17.71 -4.30 12.56
CA PHE A 289 -18.69 -3.79 11.61
C PHE A 289 -19.45 -2.63 12.22
N ILE A 290 -19.33 -1.44 11.65
CA ILE A 290 -19.91 -0.22 12.22
C ILE A 290 -20.48 0.72 11.16
N ARG A 291 -21.73 1.14 11.37
CA ARG A 291 -22.29 2.31 10.70
C ARG A 291 -22.01 3.53 11.56
N GLU A 292 -21.26 4.48 11.02
CA GLU A 292 -20.96 5.72 11.73
C GLU A 292 -22.23 6.55 11.92
N SER A 293 -22.31 7.26 13.04
CA SER A 293 -23.44 8.17 13.33
C SER A 293 -23.60 9.28 12.30
N SER A 294 -22.52 9.62 11.60
CA SER A 294 -22.52 10.57 10.48
C SER A 294 -23.11 9.99 9.18
N SER A 295 -23.49 8.72 9.15
CA SER A 295 -24.06 8.11 7.96
C SER A 295 -25.58 8.20 7.94
N ASN A 296 -26.14 8.66 6.81
CA ASN A 296 -27.58 8.54 6.53
C ASN A 296 -27.93 7.22 5.82
N THR A 297 -26.99 6.27 5.77
CA THR A 297 -27.20 5.01 5.04
C THR A 297 -28.29 4.15 5.67
N LYS A 298 -29.20 3.70 4.81
CA LYS A 298 -30.16 2.63 5.10
C LYS A 298 -29.57 1.26 4.81
N SER A 299 -28.50 1.21 4.02
CA SER A 299 -27.83 -0.03 3.66
C SER A 299 -27.10 -0.62 4.87
N VAL A 300 -27.29 -1.91 5.04
CA VAL A 300 -26.50 -2.74 5.95
C VAL A 300 -25.12 -3.00 5.35
N ILE A 301 -24.14 -3.31 6.21
CA ILE A 301 -22.83 -3.80 5.76
C ILE A 301 -23.00 -5.28 5.48
N ASN A 302 -22.99 -5.72 4.22
CA ASN A 302 -23.47 -7.06 3.92
C ASN A 302 -22.63 -7.90 2.97
N GLY A 303 -22.82 -9.23 3.05
CA GLY A 303 -22.26 -10.19 2.10
C GLY A 303 -20.74 -10.38 2.18
N HIS A 304 -20.07 -9.84 3.19
CA HIS A 304 -18.62 -10.04 3.37
C HIS A 304 -18.32 -11.50 3.71
N MET A 305 -17.23 -12.02 3.16
CA MET A 305 -16.76 -13.39 3.38
C MET A 305 -15.36 -13.34 3.99
N LEU A 306 -15.18 -13.99 5.13
CA LEU A 306 -13.94 -13.96 5.91
C LEU A 306 -13.44 -15.39 6.10
N TYR A 307 -12.24 -15.69 5.62
CA TYR A 307 -11.69 -17.04 5.55
C TYR A 307 -10.47 -17.18 6.46
N ASP A 308 -10.43 -18.23 7.28
CA ASP A 308 -9.25 -18.71 8.01
C ASP A 308 -8.56 -17.67 8.90
N ILE A 309 -9.35 -16.79 9.54
CA ILE A 309 -8.84 -15.75 10.44
C ILE A 309 -8.68 -16.30 11.86
N THR A 310 -7.48 -16.16 12.43
CA THR A 310 -7.22 -16.51 13.83
C THR A 310 -7.21 -15.27 14.71
N PHE A 311 -7.83 -15.35 15.89
CA PHE A 311 -7.93 -14.25 16.85
C PHE A 311 -7.07 -14.51 18.09
N ASP A 312 -6.25 -13.54 18.48
CA ASP A 312 -5.33 -13.70 19.60
C ASP A 312 -5.00 -12.40 20.36
N GLY A 313 -5.25 -12.40 21.67
CA GLY A 313 -4.85 -11.33 22.57
C GLY A 313 -5.77 -10.12 22.52
N LEU A 314 -7.04 -10.33 22.21
CA LEU A 314 -8.04 -9.29 21.98
C LEU A 314 -9.00 -9.20 23.17
N GLU A 315 -9.58 -8.04 23.41
CA GLU A 315 -10.71 -7.93 24.34
C GLU A 315 -11.97 -8.51 23.67
N VAL A 316 -12.25 -8.06 22.45
CA VAL A 316 -13.40 -8.50 21.65
C VAL A 316 -12.91 -9.04 20.32
N GLY A 317 -13.27 -10.27 19.99
CA GLY A 317 -12.92 -10.90 18.73
C GLY A 317 -13.66 -10.25 17.57
N ILE A 318 -14.98 -10.40 17.53
CA ILE A 318 -15.85 -9.85 16.49
C ILE A 318 -16.92 -8.98 17.15
N LYS A 319 -17.02 -7.72 16.74
CA LYS A 319 -18.09 -6.80 17.12
C LYS A 319 -18.89 -6.38 15.90
N ALA A 320 -20.20 -6.63 15.90
CA ALA A 320 -21.03 -6.35 14.74
C ALA A 320 -22.35 -5.67 15.14
N THR A 321 -22.56 -4.43 14.71
CA THR A 321 -23.79 -3.66 14.98
C THR A 321 -24.65 -3.39 13.75
N ASN A 322 -24.18 -3.73 12.55
CA ASN A 322 -24.90 -3.48 11.29
C ASN A 322 -24.41 -4.43 10.18
N ALA A 323 -24.09 -5.67 10.54
CA ALA A 323 -23.49 -6.68 9.67
C ALA A 323 -24.53 -7.71 9.23
N ASP A 324 -24.94 -7.67 7.98
CA ASP A 324 -26.00 -8.55 7.49
C ASP A 324 -25.44 -9.57 6.48
N HIS A 325 -25.90 -10.82 6.52
CA HIS A 325 -25.47 -11.88 5.58
C HIS A 325 -23.94 -12.07 5.47
N CYS A 326 -23.16 -11.68 6.48
CA CYS A 326 -21.72 -11.89 6.50
C CYS A 326 -21.40 -13.34 6.85
N THR A 327 -20.35 -13.91 6.28
CA THR A 327 -19.99 -15.32 6.50
C THR A 327 -18.53 -15.48 6.89
N PHE A 328 -18.30 -16.18 8.00
CA PHE A 328 -16.98 -16.53 8.50
C PHE A 328 -16.74 -18.02 8.25
N PHE A 329 -15.66 -18.35 7.54
CA PHE A 329 -15.24 -19.71 7.23
C PHE A 329 -13.93 -20.04 7.93
N GLY A 330 -13.90 -21.15 8.66
CA GLY A 330 -12.67 -21.63 9.30
C GLY A 330 -12.15 -20.69 10.39
N GLY A 331 -10.85 -20.77 10.65
CA GLY A 331 -10.19 -19.97 11.69
C GLY A 331 -10.59 -20.35 13.12
N GLY A 332 -10.31 -19.46 14.07
CA GLY A 332 -10.67 -19.71 15.46
C GLY A 332 -10.13 -18.71 16.47
N PHE A 333 -10.63 -18.84 17.69
CA PHE A 333 -10.17 -18.05 18.83
C PHE A 333 -9.12 -18.84 19.61
N THR A 334 -7.98 -18.21 19.88
CA THR A 334 -6.93 -18.82 20.71
C THR A 334 -7.40 -18.88 22.17
N ARG A 335 -7.13 -20.02 22.82
CA ARG A 335 -7.62 -20.32 24.19
C ARG A 335 -7.08 -19.29 25.18
N GLN A 336 -7.95 -18.73 26.03
CA GLN A 336 -7.60 -17.75 27.08
C GLN A 336 -7.01 -16.43 26.57
N ASN A 337 -7.12 -16.14 25.27
CA ASN A 337 -6.49 -14.96 24.68
C ASN A 337 -7.52 -13.98 24.09
N VAL A 338 -8.79 -14.35 23.98
CA VAL A 338 -9.88 -13.44 23.59
C VAL A 338 -10.96 -13.49 24.67
N ARG A 339 -11.28 -12.35 25.29
CA ARG A 339 -12.25 -12.33 26.41
C ARG A 339 -13.68 -12.51 25.93
N LYS A 340 -14.06 -11.80 24.87
CA LYS A 340 -15.40 -11.89 24.25
C LYS A 340 -15.23 -12.28 22.79
N PRO A 341 -15.31 -13.57 22.43
CA PRO A 341 -15.16 -13.99 21.05
C PRO A 341 -16.13 -13.26 20.10
N LEU A 342 -17.39 -13.14 20.52
CA LEU A 342 -18.48 -12.54 19.73
C LEU A 342 -19.24 -11.49 20.56
N ASP A 343 -19.47 -10.31 19.96
CA ASP A 343 -20.33 -9.22 20.44
C ASP A 343 -21.23 -8.79 19.26
N LEU A 344 -22.35 -9.49 19.08
CA LEU A 344 -23.25 -9.32 17.94
C LEU A 344 -24.52 -8.60 18.39
N ASP A 345 -24.88 -7.53 17.70
CA ASP A 345 -26.17 -6.86 17.86
C ASP A 345 -27.28 -7.75 17.27
N PRO A 346 -28.23 -8.24 18.08
CA PRO A 346 -29.28 -9.13 17.60
C PRO A 346 -30.20 -8.49 16.55
N VAL A 347 -30.25 -7.15 16.47
CA VAL A 347 -31.07 -6.42 15.49
C VAL A 347 -30.28 -6.09 14.23
N GLY A 348 -29.02 -5.68 14.39
CA GLY A 348 -28.17 -5.22 13.30
C GLY A 348 -27.30 -6.30 12.64
N ALA A 349 -27.07 -7.43 13.32
CA ALA A 349 -26.18 -8.50 12.87
C ALA A 349 -26.91 -9.73 12.29
N VAL A 350 -28.00 -9.51 11.56
CA VAL A 350 -28.92 -10.57 11.09
C VAL A 350 -28.23 -11.44 10.02
N SER A 351 -28.63 -12.73 9.94
CA SER A 351 -28.16 -13.67 8.92
C SER A 351 -26.64 -13.87 8.84
N THR A 352 -25.89 -13.43 9.85
CA THR A 352 -24.44 -13.65 9.92
C THR A 352 -24.16 -15.10 10.31
N ARG A 353 -23.27 -15.74 9.55
CA ARG A 353 -23.00 -17.19 9.65
C ARG A 353 -21.56 -17.46 10.03
N PHE A 354 -21.36 -18.50 10.85
CA PHE A 354 -20.06 -19.01 11.24
C PHE A 354 -19.98 -20.48 10.82
N VAL A 355 -19.04 -20.83 9.95
CA VAL A 355 -18.91 -22.14 9.33
C VAL A 355 -17.51 -22.67 9.61
N GLY A 356 -17.40 -23.74 10.40
CA GLY A 356 -16.09 -24.35 10.71
C GLY A 356 -15.17 -23.49 11.60
N VAL A 357 -15.71 -22.47 12.29
CA VAL A 357 -14.96 -21.69 13.27
C VAL A 357 -14.67 -22.55 14.48
N THR A 358 -13.40 -22.69 14.82
CA THR A 358 -12.99 -23.49 15.98
C THR A 358 -12.97 -22.65 17.27
N ARG A 359 -13.27 -23.31 18.40
CA ARG A 359 -13.10 -22.77 19.76
C ARG A 359 -13.95 -21.54 20.09
N LEU A 360 -15.26 -21.68 19.92
CA LEU A 360 -16.27 -20.82 20.55
C LEU A 360 -16.58 -21.38 21.95
N GLU A 361 -15.59 -21.37 22.85
CA GLU A 361 -15.84 -21.74 24.25
C GLU A 361 -15.95 -20.45 25.07
N GLU A 362 -16.93 -20.39 25.98
CA GLU A 362 -17.17 -19.27 26.91
C GLU A 362 -16.01 -19.03 27.89
#